data_AF-A0A7W7Z2T4-F1
#
_entry.id   AF-A0A7W7Z2T4-F1
#
_cell.length_a   1.000
_cell.length_b   1.000
_cell.length_c   1.000
_cell.angle_alpha   90.00
_cell.angle_beta   90.00
_cell.angle_gamma   90.00
#
_symmetry.space_group_name_H-M   'P 1'
#
loop_
_entity.id
_entity.type
_entity.pdbx_description
1 polymer ?
#
loop_
_entity_poly.entity_id
_entity_poly.type
_entity_poly.pdbx_seq_one_letter_code
_entity_poly.pdbx_strand_id
1 'polypeptide(L)'
;MDSVGKSNRGDLAVVTNTPKTFNRLDFYRVKRWGGIGGIMSGRGLNTDDLFEMDVERVLGDRIRSDTDVAEAMWSAVTNVEWRHVGGDTALYSARAAGDMIAAIRGTGNYLDFYCCGLPIDVVSSEFAEAMAAIGWTYDLEAPDWED
;
A
#
# COMPACT_ATOMS: atom_id res chain seq x y z
N MET A 1 49.38 45.01 4.39
CA MET A 1 48.91 44.70 3.02
C MET A 1 48.95 43.19 2.85
N ASP A 2 47.88 42.57 3.36
CA ASP A 2 47.07 41.49 2.80
C ASP A 2 47.74 40.41 1.94
N SER A 3 47.54 39.16 2.35
CA SER A 3 47.24 38.05 1.45
C SER A 3 46.53 36.93 2.21
N VAL A 4 45.20 36.98 2.14
CA VAL A 4 44.19 36.10 2.71
C VAL A 4 44.15 34.76 1.97
N GLY A 5 43.97 33.67 2.73
CA GLY A 5 43.75 32.32 2.22
C GLY A 5 42.50 32.19 1.37
N LYS A 6 42.62 31.49 0.23
CA LYS A 6 41.47 31.13 -0.62
C LYS A 6 41.04 29.70 -0.30
N SER A 7 39.91 29.61 0.40
CA SER A 7 39.14 28.40 0.65
C SER A 7 38.43 27.96 -0.64
N ASN A 8 38.57 26.68 -1.01
CA ASN A 8 37.82 26.02 -2.08
C ASN A 8 36.36 25.85 -1.64
N ARG A 9 35.46 26.70 -2.14
CA ARG A 9 34.02 26.41 -2.15
C ARG A 9 33.70 25.56 -3.38
N GLY A 10 33.39 24.30 -3.14
CA GLY A 10 32.72 23.46 -4.13
C GLY A 10 31.30 23.97 -4.35
N ASP A 11 30.92 24.05 -5.63
CA ASP A 11 29.59 24.41 -6.09
C ASP A 11 28.55 23.40 -5.57
N LEU A 12 27.66 23.86 -4.67
CA LEU A 12 26.41 23.18 -4.39
C LEU A 12 25.45 23.46 -5.55
N ALA A 13 25.28 22.48 -6.43
CA ALA A 13 24.20 22.50 -7.42
C ALA A 13 22.85 22.47 -6.68
N VAL A 14 22.11 23.56 -6.76
CA VAL A 14 20.71 23.64 -6.32
C VAL A 14 19.90 22.76 -7.26
N VAL A 15 19.57 21.54 -6.82
CA VAL A 15 18.58 20.71 -7.49
C VAL A 15 17.21 21.35 -7.23
N THR A 16 16.77 22.22 -8.13
CA THR A 16 15.41 22.75 -8.08
C THR A 16 14.46 21.66 -8.58
N ASN A 17 13.77 21.01 -7.63
CA ASN A 17 12.71 20.06 -7.93
C ASN A 17 11.52 20.84 -8.48
N THR A 18 11.36 20.89 -9.80
CA THR A 18 10.19 21.52 -10.43
C THR A 18 8.97 20.65 -10.12
N PRO A 19 7.90 21.18 -9.48
CA PRO A 19 6.70 20.40 -9.26
C PRO A 19 6.11 20.02 -10.64
N LYS A 20 5.87 18.72 -10.86
CA LYS A 20 5.16 18.26 -12.05
C LYS A 20 3.78 18.93 -12.05
N THR A 21 3.48 19.69 -13.10
CA THR A 21 2.13 20.24 -13.32
C THR A 21 1.16 19.08 -13.57
N PHE A 22 0.33 18.78 -12.58
CA PHE A 22 -0.81 17.86 -12.73
C PHE A 22 -1.87 18.50 -13.61
N ASN A 23 -2.32 17.76 -14.63
CA ASN A 23 -3.30 18.25 -15.57
C ASN A 23 -4.70 18.09 -14.96
N ARG A 24 -5.61 19.05 -15.21
CA ARG A 24 -6.97 19.06 -14.65
C ARG A 24 -7.82 17.84 -15.08
N LEU A 25 -7.36 17.10 -16.09
CA LEU A 25 -7.97 15.85 -16.55
C LEU A 25 -7.52 14.61 -15.76
N ASP A 26 -6.46 14.69 -14.95
CA ASP A 26 -5.97 13.57 -14.13
C ASP A 26 -6.92 13.26 -12.95
N PHE A 27 -7.80 14.21 -12.59
CA PHE A 27 -8.83 14.04 -11.55
C PHE A 27 -9.99 13.12 -11.93
N TYR A 28 -10.09 12.67 -13.20
CA TYR A 28 -11.32 12.04 -13.71
C TYR A 28 -11.50 10.54 -13.43
N ARG A 29 -10.59 9.86 -12.73
CA ARG A 29 -10.87 8.51 -12.23
C ARG A 29 -10.15 8.22 -10.92
N VAL A 30 -10.55 8.92 -9.85
CA VAL A 30 -10.40 8.36 -8.50
C VAL A 30 -11.10 7.01 -8.49
N LYS A 31 -10.39 5.94 -8.14
CA LYS A 31 -10.91 4.58 -8.07
C LYS A 31 -10.91 4.08 -6.64
N ARG A 32 -11.82 3.13 -6.38
CA ARG A 32 -11.88 2.36 -5.15
C ARG A 32 -11.49 0.92 -5.44
N TRP A 33 -10.48 0.43 -4.74
CA TRP A 33 -9.91 -0.91 -4.86
C TRP A 33 -10.39 -1.84 -3.74
N GLY A 34 -10.19 -3.15 -3.93
CA GLY A 34 -10.68 -4.17 -3.01
C GLY A 34 -12.09 -4.67 -3.27
N GLY A 35 -12.88 -4.90 -2.21
CA GLY A 35 -14.24 -5.45 -2.30
C GLY A 35 -14.52 -6.63 -1.36
N ILE A 36 -15.52 -7.44 -1.72
CA ILE A 36 -16.10 -8.46 -0.83
C ILE A 36 -15.37 -9.82 -0.84
N GLY A 37 -14.64 -10.16 -1.91
CA GLY A 37 -13.79 -11.37 -2.02
C GLY A 37 -14.49 -12.72 -1.78
N GLY A 38 -13.74 -13.82 -1.93
CA GLY A 38 -14.14 -15.17 -1.55
C GLY A 38 -15.19 -15.85 -2.44
N ILE A 39 -15.45 -15.33 -3.65
CA ILE A 39 -16.36 -15.97 -4.63
C ILE A 39 -15.62 -16.99 -5.49
N MET A 40 -14.36 -16.72 -5.87
CA MET A 40 -13.50 -17.65 -6.60
C MET A 40 -12.11 -17.68 -5.95
N SER A 41 -11.75 -18.82 -5.37
CA SER A 41 -10.42 -19.05 -4.79
C SER A 41 -9.36 -19.26 -5.86
N GLY A 42 -8.10 -18.97 -5.53
CA GLY A 42 -6.96 -19.24 -6.39
C GLY A 42 -6.81 -18.29 -7.57
N ARG A 43 -7.33 -17.06 -7.46
CA ARG A 43 -7.10 -16.02 -8.46
C ARG A 43 -5.60 -15.64 -8.51
N GLY A 44 -5.15 -15.22 -9.69
CA GLY A 44 -3.85 -14.56 -9.83
C GLY A 44 -3.88 -13.13 -9.30
N LEU A 45 -2.71 -12.47 -9.35
CA LEU A 45 -2.58 -11.04 -9.08
C LEU A 45 -3.55 -10.23 -9.94
N ASN A 46 -4.26 -9.29 -9.33
CA ASN A 46 -5.11 -8.36 -10.04
C ASN A 46 -4.30 -7.16 -10.51
N THR A 47 -3.78 -7.20 -11.74
CA THR A 47 -2.93 -6.14 -12.29
C THR A 47 -3.64 -4.82 -12.52
N ASP A 48 -4.98 -4.82 -12.52
CA ASP A 48 -5.77 -3.59 -12.61
C ASP A 48 -5.94 -2.92 -11.24
N ASP A 49 -5.74 -3.64 -10.13
CA ASP A 49 -5.84 -3.12 -8.76
C ASP A 49 -4.53 -2.47 -8.33
N LEU A 50 -4.51 -1.13 -8.30
CA LEU A 50 -3.31 -0.37 -7.96
C LEU A 50 -2.81 -0.70 -6.55
N PHE A 51 -3.71 -0.84 -5.58
CA PHE A 51 -3.32 -1.10 -4.19
C PHE A 51 -2.65 -2.46 -4.07
N GLU A 52 -3.25 -3.50 -4.66
CA GLU A 52 -2.66 -4.84 -4.68
C GLU A 52 -1.29 -4.86 -5.35
N MET A 53 -1.14 -4.16 -6.49
CA MET A 53 0.15 -4.09 -7.19
C MET A 53 1.20 -3.30 -6.42
N ASP A 54 0.79 -2.30 -5.65
CA ASP A 54 1.69 -1.55 -4.78
C ASP A 54 2.14 -2.38 -3.58
N VAL A 55 1.25 -3.14 -2.95
CA VAL A 55 1.60 -4.10 -1.90
C VAL A 55 2.55 -5.18 -2.44
N GLU A 56 2.24 -5.76 -3.60
CA GLU A 56 3.12 -6.71 -4.30
C GLU A 56 4.52 -6.11 -4.49
N ARG A 57 4.60 -4.86 -4.97
CA ARG A 57 5.86 -4.20 -5.26
C ARG A 57 6.70 -3.92 -4.02
N VAL A 58 6.11 -3.56 -2.89
CA VAL A 58 6.86 -3.16 -1.67
C VAL A 58 7.04 -4.28 -0.66
N LEU A 59 6.14 -5.26 -0.63
CA LEU A 59 6.07 -6.30 0.40
C LEU A 59 5.93 -7.72 -0.17
N GLY A 60 5.74 -7.89 -1.49
CA GLY A 60 5.43 -9.18 -2.10
C GLY A 60 6.46 -10.28 -1.81
N ASP A 61 7.75 -9.97 -1.90
CA ASP A 61 8.82 -10.95 -1.59
C ASP A 61 8.75 -11.43 -0.14
N ARG A 62 8.42 -10.54 0.80
CA ARG A 62 8.30 -10.88 2.21
C ARG A 62 7.04 -11.68 2.49
N ILE A 63 5.91 -11.30 1.90
CA ILE A 63 4.65 -12.06 1.97
C ILE A 63 4.85 -13.49 1.44
N ARG A 64 5.68 -13.67 0.40
CA ARG A 64 6.05 -14.98 -0.12
C ARG A 64 6.92 -15.79 0.84
N SER A 65 7.91 -15.16 1.45
CA SER A 65 8.93 -15.85 2.26
C SER A 65 8.56 -16.06 3.72
N ASP A 66 7.63 -15.26 4.25
CA ASP A 66 7.37 -15.15 5.68
C ASP A 66 5.87 -15.18 5.98
N THR A 67 5.44 -16.22 6.70
CA THR A 67 4.03 -16.40 7.08
C THR A 67 3.59 -15.32 8.06
N ASP A 68 4.43 -14.91 9.00
CA ASP A 68 4.03 -13.91 10.01
C ASP A 68 3.77 -12.55 9.34
N VAL A 69 4.54 -12.22 8.30
CA VAL A 69 4.31 -11.04 7.45
C VAL A 69 2.98 -11.17 6.69
N ALA A 70 2.68 -12.33 6.12
CA ALA A 70 1.41 -12.56 5.42
C ALA A 70 0.21 -12.45 6.38
N GLU A 71 0.32 -12.97 7.60
CA GLU A 71 -0.73 -12.90 8.62
C GLU A 71 -0.93 -11.46 9.13
N ALA A 72 0.16 -10.75 9.40
CA ALA A 72 0.10 -9.34 9.77
C ALA A 72 -0.52 -8.50 8.66
N MET A 73 -0.23 -8.83 7.39
CA MET A 73 -0.81 -8.13 6.24
C MET A 73 -2.33 -8.28 6.22
N TRP A 74 -2.84 -9.47 6.54
CA TRP A 74 -4.28 -9.70 6.61
C TRP A 74 -4.97 -8.75 7.59
N SER A 75 -4.39 -8.54 8.78
CA SER A 75 -4.91 -7.58 9.77
C SER A 75 -4.84 -6.14 9.25
N ALA A 76 -3.73 -5.77 8.59
CA ALA A 76 -3.50 -4.40 8.13
C ALA A 76 -4.41 -3.93 6.98
N VAL A 77 -5.04 -4.85 6.25
CA VAL A 77 -5.90 -4.52 5.09
C VAL A 77 -7.36 -4.88 5.27
N THR A 78 -7.67 -5.76 6.21
CA THR A 78 -9.06 -6.14 6.50
C THR A 78 -9.74 -4.96 7.15
N ASN A 79 -10.83 -4.46 6.55
CA ASN A 79 -11.64 -3.35 7.05
C ASN A 79 -10.91 -2.02 7.33
N VAL A 80 -9.64 -1.91 6.96
CA VAL A 80 -8.85 -0.68 7.04
C VAL A 80 -9.00 0.10 5.73
N GLU A 81 -9.42 1.36 5.80
CA GLU A 81 -9.50 2.21 4.60
C GLU A 81 -8.12 2.80 4.29
N TRP A 82 -7.60 2.50 3.10
CA TRP A 82 -6.37 3.08 2.60
C TRP A 82 -6.68 4.20 1.59
N ARG A 83 -5.88 5.26 1.62
CA ARG A 83 -5.98 6.44 0.73
C ARG A 83 -4.63 6.74 0.11
N HIS A 84 -4.60 6.90 -1.20
CA HIS A 84 -3.40 7.28 -1.94
C HIS A 84 -3.34 8.81 -2.15
N VAL A 85 -2.14 9.39 -2.21
CA VAL A 85 -1.93 10.81 -2.52
C VAL A 85 -2.50 11.23 -3.89
N GLY A 86 -2.70 10.27 -4.79
CA GLY A 86 -3.37 10.47 -6.08
C GLY A 86 -4.90 10.52 -6.00
N GLY A 87 -5.48 10.28 -4.82
CA GLY A 87 -6.92 10.32 -4.56
C GLY A 87 -7.61 8.95 -4.53
N ASP A 88 -6.96 7.88 -5.00
CA ASP A 88 -7.51 6.51 -4.97
C ASP A 88 -7.70 6.01 -3.53
N THR A 89 -8.66 5.09 -3.34
CA THR A 89 -8.89 4.42 -2.05
C THR A 89 -8.90 2.91 -2.19
N ALA A 90 -8.68 2.19 -1.10
CA ALA A 90 -8.77 0.73 -1.06
C ALA A 90 -9.42 0.26 0.24
N LEU A 91 -10.32 -0.72 0.14
CA LEU A 91 -10.95 -1.36 1.30
C LEU A 91 -11.26 -2.82 0.97
N TYR A 92 -10.78 -3.73 1.80
CA TYR A 92 -10.94 -5.17 1.61
C TYR A 92 -11.76 -5.76 2.75
N SER A 93 -12.74 -6.60 2.41
CA SER A 93 -13.30 -7.51 3.40
C SER A 93 -12.23 -8.50 3.88
N ALA A 94 -12.47 -9.16 5.01
CA ALA A 94 -11.68 -10.29 5.49
C ALA A 94 -11.38 -11.35 4.41
N ARG A 95 -12.35 -11.63 3.53
CA ARG A 95 -12.19 -12.60 2.45
C ARG A 95 -11.35 -12.04 1.30
N ALA A 96 -11.61 -10.78 0.92
CA ALA A 96 -10.86 -10.13 -0.15
C ALA A 96 -9.39 -9.91 0.23
N ALA A 97 -9.11 -9.59 1.49
CA ALA A 97 -7.76 -9.52 2.04
C ALA A 97 -7.05 -10.86 1.92
N GLY A 98 -7.70 -11.95 2.34
CA GLY A 98 -7.14 -13.30 2.20
C GLY A 98 -6.87 -13.69 0.74
N ASP A 99 -7.79 -13.37 -0.18
CA ASP A 99 -7.60 -13.62 -1.62
C ASP A 99 -6.40 -12.84 -2.19
N MET A 100 -6.24 -11.58 -1.80
CA MET A 100 -5.10 -10.75 -2.21
C MET A 100 -3.76 -11.33 -1.75
N ILE A 101 -3.69 -11.76 -0.49
CA ILE A 101 -2.48 -12.34 0.08
C ILE A 101 -2.15 -13.68 -0.60
N ALA A 102 -3.14 -14.54 -0.84
CA ALA A 102 -2.95 -15.79 -1.57
C ALA A 102 -2.46 -15.54 -3.01
N ALA A 103 -3.00 -14.51 -3.68
CA ALA A 103 -2.57 -14.12 -5.02
C ALA A 103 -1.10 -13.63 -5.04
N ILE A 104 -0.71 -12.78 -4.10
CA ILE A 104 0.67 -12.31 -3.93
C ILE A 104 1.62 -13.47 -3.62
N ARG A 105 1.23 -14.34 -2.68
CA ARG A 105 2.03 -15.51 -2.28
C ARG A 105 2.18 -16.50 -3.43
N GLY A 106 1.25 -16.51 -4.38
CA GLY A 106 1.22 -17.40 -5.54
C GLY A 106 0.80 -18.83 -5.20
N THR A 107 0.32 -19.07 -3.97
CA THR A 107 -0.11 -20.38 -3.46
C THR A 107 -1.25 -20.23 -2.47
N GLY A 108 -2.05 -21.28 -2.33
CA GLY A 108 -3.16 -21.31 -1.38
C GLY A 108 -4.41 -20.60 -1.90
N ASN A 109 -5.29 -20.26 -0.99
CA ASN A 109 -6.55 -19.55 -1.22
C ASN A 109 -6.92 -18.68 -0.02
N TYR A 110 -8.00 -17.88 -0.12
CA TYR A 110 -8.36 -16.98 0.97
C TYR A 110 -8.57 -17.66 2.32
N LEU A 111 -9.03 -18.92 2.38
CA LEU A 111 -9.24 -19.63 3.65
C LEU A 111 -7.93 -19.87 4.40
N ASP A 112 -6.81 -19.98 3.68
CA ASP A 112 -5.49 -20.17 4.29
C ASP A 112 -5.02 -18.91 5.05
N PHE A 113 -5.59 -17.75 4.70
CA PHE A 113 -5.31 -16.45 5.32
C PHE A 113 -6.55 -15.83 6.00
N TYR A 114 -7.66 -16.55 6.09
CA TYR A 114 -8.89 -16.02 6.66
C TYR A 114 -8.80 -16.02 8.18
N CYS A 115 -8.92 -14.84 8.81
CA CYS A 115 -8.80 -14.68 10.26
C CYS A 115 -7.44 -15.14 10.84
N CYS A 116 -6.38 -15.11 10.04
CA CYS A 116 -5.05 -15.58 10.49
C CYS A 116 -4.30 -14.54 11.34
N GLY A 117 -4.54 -13.23 11.11
CA GLY A 117 -3.91 -12.15 11.88
C GLY A 117 -4.87 -11.56 12.92
N LEU A 118 -4.65 -11.83 14.20
CA LEU A 118 -5.37 -11.18 15.30
C LEU A 118 -4.42 -10.29 16.11
N PRO A 119 -4.84 -9.08 16.54
CA PRO A 119 -6.18 -8.47 16.35
C PRO A 119 -6.44 -8.07 14.89
N ILE A 120 -7.71 -7.86 14.51
CA ILE A 120 -8.07 -7.19 13.24
C ILE A 120 -7.76 -5.68 13.32
N ASP A 121 -7.66 -5.02 12.17
CA ASP A 121 -7.50 -3.57 12.05
C ASP A 121 -6.19 -3.05 12.69
N VAL A 122 -5.13 -3.88 12.66
CA VAL A 122 -3.81 -3.51 13.17
C VAL A 122 -2.84 -3.37 12.01
N VAL A 123 -2.40 -2.14 11.78
CA VAL A 123 -1.34 -1.83 10.82
C VAL A 123 -0.01 -1.70 11.56
N SER A 124 0.95 -2.58 11.26
CA SER A 124 2.30 -2.47 11.82
C SER A 124 3.01 -1.21 11.32
N SER A 125 3.91 -0.64 12.11
CA SER A 125 4.68 0.55 11.70
C SER A 125 5.48 0.31 10.42
N GLU A 126 6.00 -0.91 10.26
CA GLU A 126 6.75 -1.30 9.08
C GLU A 126 5.89 -1.28 7.80
N PHE A 127 4.65 -1.75 7.87
CA PHE A 127 3.74 -1.70 6.72
C PHE A 127 3.25 -0.29 6.45
N ALA A 128 2.91 0.45 7.50
CA ALA A 128 2.56 1.85 7.40
C ALA A 128 3.66 2.65 6.71
N GLU A 129 4.92 2.46 7.10
CA GLU A 129 6.08 3.13 6.51
C GLU A 129 6.31 2.72 5.05
N ALA A 130 6.25 1.43 4.73
CA ALA A 130 6.44 0.93 3.38
C ALA A 130 5.38 1.48 2.40
N MET A 131 4.11 1.51 2.84
CA MET A 131 3.00 2.04 2.05
C MET A 131 3.02 3.57 1.99
N ALA A 132 3.37 4.26 3.07
CA ALA A 132 3.51 5.72 3.09
C ALA A 132 4.62 6.21 2.14
N ALA A 133 5.72 5.45 2.02
CA ALA A 133 6.81 5.78 1.11
C ALA A 133 6.39 5.81 -0.37
N ILE A 134 5.27 5.18 -0.71
CA ILE A 134 4.71 5.14 -2.06
C ILE A 134 3.37 5.88 -2.17
N GLY A 135 3.00 6.64 -1.13
CA GLY A 135 1.87 7.56 -1.17
C GLY A 135 0.58 7.03 -0.56
N TRP A 136 0.58 5.87 0.10
CA TRP A 136 -0.59 5.31 0.77
C TRP A 136 -0.59 5.61 2.26
N THR A 137 -1.70 6.11 2.77
CA THR A 137 -1.97 6.29 4.21
C THR A 137 -3.25 5.55 4.57
N TYR A 138 -3.44 5.21 5.84
CA TYR A 138 -4.61 4.45 6.29
C TYR A 138 -5.41 5.21 7.35
N ASP A 139 -6.68 4.82 7.45
CA ASP A 139 -7.59 5.21 8.51
C ASP A 139 -8.13 3.96 9.21
N LEU A 140 -8.13 3.98 10.54
CA LEU A 140 -8.67 2.90 11.37
C LEU A 140 -10.10 3.20 11.83
N GLU A 141 -10.60 4.42 11.62
CA GLU A 141 -12.01 4.70 11.80
C GLU A 141 -12.76 3.94 10.71
N ALA A 142 -13.50 2.90 11.12
CA ALA A 142 -14.34 2.15 10.21
C ALA A 142 -15.26 3.15 9.47
N PRO A 143 -15.39 3.07 8.14
CA PRO A 143 -16.37 3.90 7.46
C PRO A 143 -17.73 3.60 8.08
N ASP A 144 -18.46 4.65 8.47
CA ASP A 144 -19.87 4.53 8.82
C ASP A 144 -20.57 3.87 7.64
N TRP A 145 -20.86 2.57 7.77
CA TRP A 145 -21.74 1.87 6.83
C TRP A 145 -23.14 2.43 7.11
N GLU A 146 -23.48 3.56 6.50
CA GLU A 146 -24.85 4.08 6.57
C GLU A 146 -25.81 3.03 5.97
N ASP A 147 -26.75 2.57 6.79
CA ASP A 147 -27.88 1.68 6.42
C ASP A 147 -28.84 2.35 5.42
#